data_AF-A0A2E5X134-F1
#
_entry.id   AF-A0A2E5X134-F1
#
_cell.length_a   1.000
_cell.length_b   1.000
_cell.length_c   1.000
_cell.angle_alpha   90.00
_cell.angle_beta   90.00
_cell.angle_gamma   90.00
#
_symmetry.space_group_name_H-M   'P 1'
#
loop_
_entity.id
_entity.type
_entity.pdbx_description
1 polymer ?
#
loop_
_entity_poly.entity_id
_entity_poly.type
_entity_poly.pdbx_seq_one_letter_code
_entity_poly.pdbx_strand_id
1 'polypeptide(L)'
;MRIISKENVWPMLLVALPITASFIDLRGGIGLSLISLVLLARKSISQRKLLLELHGDISKIKDHLEGTVEQINSSCVQLDESSSAQASAMTQTGASCHEVKTLSQQNHESFNSIKDIVSSINKSIEQSSSLVKELESSLKDGFSNNKKVVNTLNQNKEQLLSLGAQFEKVVESTGVINDIVFQTKLLSFNASVEAARAGEHGRGFAVVAEEIGNLADLSGKSATSIQSTLETTKESVSNLIKEMEEGALSLEGSLEKQVSQTEQSLNRFKESFLAVTNETSNIEKEIQEVSVAFSEQVRSMEEIAEATSNAGEGVQRNTLVVSQTAKLASELKKELGNLDKSVDGIQTVTGITRQFQIEEIPWDQKYAVNIDHIDKEHIDILDCINDLIRSMNLNDQSKMKNSFEKLKNVTVNHFQHEESFMQSFNYSSFSSHKKVHENLLEAVGRFGVDLDRGNLDRARFASFLKNWLFTHIMGVDTKYAEDYFKSSRIAA
;
A
#
# COMPACT_ATOMS: atom_id res chain seq x y z
N MET A 1 31.46 33.00 -59.79
CA MET A 1 32.91 33.31 -59.70
C MET A 1 33.68 32.11 -60.26
N ARG A 2 34.33 32.28 -61.44
CA ARG A 2 35.22 31.33 -62.20
C ARG A 2 34.58 29.98 -62.57
N ILE A 3 34.19 29.66 -63.81
CA ILE A 3 34.91 29.57 -65.11
C ILE A 3 36.33 29.01 -65.01
N ILE A 4 36.48 27.70 -65.23
CA ILE A 4 37.60 26.94 -65.85
C ILE A 4 36.96 25.62 -66.34
N SER A 5 36.49 25.46 -67.59
CA SER A 5 37.17 25.15 -68.86
C SER A 5 38.19 24.00 -68.85
N LYS A 6 37.87 22.96 -69.65
CA LYS A 6 38.74 22.06 -70.45
C LYS A 6 38.05 20.69 -70.53
N GLU A 7 37.27 20.44 -71.58
CA GLU A 7 37.77 19.85 -72.83
C GLU A 7 38.75 18.69 -72.60
N ASN A 8 38.24 17.46 -72.75
CA ASN A 8 39.02 16.34 -73.26
C ASN A 8 38.07 15.42 -74.04
N VAL A 9 37.87 15.83 -75.29
CA VAL A 9 37.33 15.03 -76.38
C VAL A 9 38.23 13.81 -76.54
N TRP A 10 37.69 12.61 -76.37
CA TRP A 10 38.35 11.37 -76.79
C TRP A 10 38.40 11.35 -78.33
N PRO A 11 39.57 11.36 -78.98
CA PRO A 11 39.60 11.16 -80.41
C PRO A 11 39.45 9.66 -80.70
N MET A 12 38.50 9.35 -81.59
CA MET A 12 38.49 8.13 -82.38
C MET A 12 39.91 7.88 -82.93
N LEU A 13 40.58 6.84 -82.43
CA LEU A 13 41.71 6.23 -83.13
C LEU A 13 41.17 5.48 -84.35
N LEU A 14 40.87 6.26 -85.40
CA LEU A 14 40.85 5.78 -86.78
C LEU A 14 42.26 5.29 -87.08
N VAL A 15 42.45 3.97 -87.05
CA VAL A 15 43.67 3.31 -87.52
C VAL A 15 43.73 3.53 -89.03
N ALA A 16 44.44 4.58 -89.44
CA ALA A 16 44.88 4.77 -90.81
C ALA A 16 45.90 3.68 -91.13
N LEU A 17 45.53 2.73 -92.00
CA LEU A 17 46.47 1.79 -92.61
C LEU A 17 47.17 2.51 -93.79
N PRO A 18 48.50 2.68 -93.78
CA PRO A 18 49.22 3.09 -94.98
C PRO A 18 49.42 1.86 -95.86
N ILE A 19 48.75 1.83 -97.01
CA ILE A 19 49.08 0.93 -98.11
C ILE A 19 50.28 1.54 -98.84
N THR A 20 51.51 1.17 -98.45
CA THR A 20 52.67 1.23 -99.35
C THR A 20 53.70 0.16 -98.98
N ALA A 21 53.84 -0.81 -99.88
CA ALA A 21 54.99 -1.66 -100.18
C ALA A 21 55.84 -2.22 -99.01
N SER A 22 55.68 -3.52 -98.75
CA SER A 22 56.74 -4.56 -98.84
C SER A 22 56.51 -5.65 -97.80
N PHE A 23 56.07 -6.84 -98.25
CA PHE A 23 56.20 -8.13 -97.57
C PHE A 23 56.20 -8.12 -96.02
N ILE A 24 55.17 -7.53 -95.40
CA ILE A 24 54.74 -7.95 -94.08
C ILE A 24 53.85 -9.15 -94.33
N ASP A 25 54.37 -10.32 -93.98
CA ASP A 25 53.71 -11.61 -93.98
C ASP A 25 52.21 -11.43 -93.63
N LEU A 26 51.30 -11.86 -94.52
CA LEU A 26 49.85 -11.85 -94.27
C LEU A 26 49.54 -12.54 -92.91
N ARG A 27 50.41 -13.46 -92.49
CA ARG A 27 50.38 -14.12 -91.18
C ARG A 27 50.68 -13.17 -90.00
N GLY A 28 51.56 -12.19 -90.17
CA GLY A 28 51.93 -11.19 -89.15
C GLY A 28 50.84 -10.15 -88.90
N GLY A 29 50.16 -9.69 -89.96
CA GLY A 29 49.01 -8.77 -89.85
C GLY A 29 47.78 -9.43 -89.22
N ILE A 30 47.51 -10.70 -89.57
CA ILE A 30 46.47 -11.52 -88.92
C ILE A 30 46.83 -11.78 -87.45
N GLY A 31 48.11 -12.04 -87.14
CA GLY A 31 48.60 -12.23 -85.78
C GLY A 31 48.39 -11.01 -84.87
N LEU A 32 48.71 -9.80 -85.35
CA LEU A 32 48.50 -8.57 -84.58
C LEU A 32 47.01 -8.25 -84.37
N SER A 33 46.17 -8.51 -85.38
CA SER A 33 44.71 -8.38 -85.26
C SER A 33 44.13 -9.38 -84.24
N LEU A 34 44.59 -10.64 -84.26
CA LEU A 34 44.19 -11.66 -83.28
C LEU A 34 44.64 -11.30 -81.86
N ILE A 35 45.86 -10.79 -81.68
CA ILE A 35 46.35 -10.33 -80.38
C ILE A 35 45.51 -9.15 -79.87
N SER A 36 45.19 -8.18 -80.73
CA SER A 36 44.30 -7.06 -80.39
C SER A 36 42.90 -7.55 -79.99
N LEU A 37 42.33 -8.50 -80.74
CA LEU A 37 41.03 -9.10 -80.45
C LEU A 37 41.05 -9.86 -79.11
N VAL A 38 42.12 -10.61 -78.81
CA VAL A 38 42.30 -11.32 -77.54
C VAL A 38 42.47 -10.35 -76.37
N LEU A 39 43.19 -9.24 -76.55
CA LEU A 39 43.33 -8.19 -75.54
C LEU A 39 42.01 -7.46 -75.27
N LEU A 40 41.24 -7.14 -76.32
CA LEU A 40 39.89 -6.58 -76.20
C LEU A 40 38.92 -7.55 -75.53
N ALA A 41 38.97 -8.84 -75.88
CA ALA A 41 38.18 -9.88 -75.24
C ALA A 41 38.55 -10.07 -73.76
N ARG A 42 39.85 -10.11 -73.42
CA ARG A 42 40.32 -10.17 -72.03
C ARG A 42 39.90 -8.95 -71.23
N LYS A 43 40.01 -7.74 -71.80
CA LYS A 43 39.56 -6.49 -71.16
C LYS A 43 38.04 -6.50 -70.94
N SER A 44 37.27 -6.93 -71.93
CA SER A 44 35.81 -7.07 -71.83
C SER A 44 35.38 -8.08 -70.77
N ILE A 45 36.05 -9.25 -70.71
CA ILE A 45 35.82 -10.27 -69.67
C ILE A 45 36.17 -9.73 -68.28
N SER A 46 37.30 -9.03 -68.15
CA SER A 46 37.72 -8.42 -66.88
C SER A 46 36.74 -7.33 -66.41
N GLN A 47 36.25 -6.49 -67.33
CA GLN A 47 35.25 -5.46 -67.03
C GLN A 47 33.91 -6.08 -66.63
N ARG A 48 33.49 -7.17 -67.30
CA ARG A 48 32.28 -7.92 -66.97
C ARG A 48 32.37 -8.56 -65.58
N LYS A 49 33.54 -9.10 -65.20
CA LYS A 49 33.78 -9.66 -63.86
C LYS A 49 33.69 -8.59 -62.78
N LEU A 50 34.33 -7.42 -62.99
CA LEU A 50 34.25 -6.31 -62.05
C LEU A 50 32.82 -5.77 -61.88
N LEU A 51 32.05 -5.68 -62.98
CA LEU A 51 30.65 -5.27 -62.94
C LEU A 51 29.76 -6.30 -62.23
N LEU A 52 30.06 -7.59 -62.37
CA LEU A 52 29.40 -8.68 -61.64
C LEU A 52 29.65 -8.59 -60.12
N GLU A 53 30.90 -8.38 -59.71
CA GLU A 53 31.27 -8.20 -58.31
C GLU A 53 30.61 -6.94 -57.72
N LEU A 54 30.71 -5.80 -58.41
CA LEU A 54 30.09 -4.55 -58.00
C LEU A 54 28.56 -4.65 -57.88
N HIS A 55 27.91 -5.32 -58.84
CA HIS A 55 26.47 -5.58 -58.78
C HIS A 55 26.10 -6.44 -57.57
N GLY A 56 26.89 -7.48 -57.29
CA GLY A 56 26.70 -8.35 -56.12
C GLY A 56 26.82 -7.58 -54.80
N ASP A 57 27.83 -6.72 -54.68
CA ASP A 57 28.06 -5.92 -53.48
C ASP A 57 26.97 -4.85 -53.29
N ILE A 58 26.56 -4.16 -54.37
CA ILE A 58 25.46 -3.19 -54.31
C ILE A 58 24.14 -3.87 -53.91
N SER A 59 23.87 -5.06 -54.44
CA SER A 59 22.67 -5.83 -54.07
C SER A 59 22.69 -6.23 -52.58
N LYS A 60 23.84 -6.67 -52.05
CA LYS A 60 23.98 -6.98 -50.62
C LYS A 60 23.76 -5.75 -49.74
N ILE A 61 24.30 -4.59 -50.14
CA ILE A 61 24.12 -3.32 -49.43
C ILE A 61 22.64 -2.89 -49.45
N LYS A 62 21.97 -3.02 -50.60
CA LYS A 62 20.55 -2.72 -50.74
C LYS A 62 19.71 -3.56 -49.78
N ASP A 63 19.88 -4.88 -49.80
CA ASP A 63 19.12 -5.80 -48.94
C ASP A 63 19.33 -5.48 -47.45
N HIS A 64 20.57 -5.16 -47.06
CA HIS A 64 20.89 -4.78 -45.68
C HIS A 64 20.22 -3.46 -45.27
N LEU A 65 20.20 -2.46 -46.16
CA LEU A 65 19.53 -1.18 -45.92
C LEU A 65 18.00 -1.34 -45.88
N GLU A 66 17.42 -2.23 -46.68
CA GLU A 66 15.99 -2.53 -46.66
C GLU A 66 15.59 -3.14 -45.31
N GLY A 67 16.35 -4.13 -44.82
CA GLY A 67 16.15 -4.68 -43.47
C GLY A 67 16.32 -3.63 -42.36
N THR A 68 17.28 -2.72 -42.50
CA THR A 68 17.48 -1.61 -41.55
C THR A 68 16.26 -0.67 -41.51
N VAL A 69 15.69 -0.33 -42.66
CA VAL A 69 14.48 0.51 -42.76
C VAL A 69 13.27 -0.15 -42.11
N GLU A 70 13.09 -1.45 -42.31
CA GLU A 70 12.01 -2.21 -41.65
C GLU A 70 12.17 -2.21 -40.13
N GLN A 71 13.38 -2.43 -39.64
CA GLN A 71 13.70 -2.37 -38.20
C GLN A 71 13.46 -0.97 -37.61
N ILE A 72 13.84 0.10 -38.33
CA ILE A 72 13.58 1.49 -37.90
C ILE A 72 12.08 1.75 -37.79
N ASN A 73 11.28 1.35 -38.78
CA ASN A 73 9.83 1.56 -38.75
C ASN A 73 9.18 0.80 -37.58
N SER A 74 9.57 -0.46 -37.36
CA SER A 74 9.08 -1.23 -36.21
C SER A 74 9.45 -0.55 -34.88
N SER A 75 10.67 -0.03 -34.77
CA SER A 75 11.13 0.69 -33.56
C SER A 75 10.34 1.99 -33.34
N CYS A 76 9.99 2.70 -34.42
CA CYS A 76 9.17 3.92 -34.35
C CYS A 76 7.77 3.63 -33.80
N VAL A 77 7.11 2.57 -34.29
CA VAL A 77 5.79 2.15 -33.80
C VAL A 77 5.84 1.81 -32.31
N GLN A 78 6.82 1.00 -31.91
CA GLN A 78 6.97 0.61 -30.50
C GLN A 78 7.24 1.81 -29.59
N LEU A 79 8.05 2.77 -30.04
CA LEU A 79 8.36 3.98 -29.27
C LEU A 79 7.16 4.93 -29.18
N ASP A 80 6.33 5.03 -30.23
CA ASP A 80 5.09 5.82 -30.23
C ASP A 80 4.07 5.27 -29.23
N GLU A 81 3.82 3.96 -29.29
CA GLU A 81 2.92 3.25 -28.36
C GLU A 81 3.39 3.42 -26.91
N SER A 82 4.70 3.25 -26.65
CA SER A 82 5.28 3.42 -25.32
C SER A 82 5.17 4.87 -24.83
N SER A 83 5.36 5.85 -25.71
CA SER A 83 5.24 7.28 -25.37
C SER A 83 3.79 7.66 -25.04
N SER A 84 2.82 7.12 -25.78
CA SER A 84 1.39 7.31 -25.51
C SER A 84 0.95 6.69 -24.18
N ALA A 85 1.41 5.48 -23.88
CA ALA A 85 1.19 4.83 -22.58
C ALA A 85 1.81 5.65 -21.43
N GLN A 86 3.04 6.16 -21.62
CA GLN A 86 3.71 7.01 -20.64
C GLN A 86 2.95 8.33 -20.39
N ALA A 87 2.44 8.98 -21.44
CA ALA A 87 1.61 10.19 -21.31
C ALA A 87 0.35 9.96 -20.47
N SER A 88 -0.30 8.82 -20.67
CA SER A 88 -1.50 8.43 -19.92
C SER A 88 -1.18 8.17 -18.45
N ALA A 89 -0.12 7.41 -18.18
CA ALA A 89 0.36 7.15 -16.82
C ALA A 89 0.71 8.45 -16.08
N MET A 90 1.38 9.39 -16.76
CA MET A 90 1.70 10.70 -16.21
C MET A 90 0.47 11.51 -15.81
N THR A 91 -0.57 11.53 -16.65
CA THR A 91 -1.81 12.25 -16.35
C THR A 91 -2.47 11.69 -15.09
N GLN A 92 -2.48 10.36 -14.97
CA GLN A 92 -2.98 9.67 -13.77
C GLN A 92 -2.13 9.98 -12.53
N THR A 93 -0.80 9.97 -12.64
CA THR A 93 0.11 10.35 -11.55
C THR A 93 -0.13 11.79 -11.11
N GLY A 94 -0.28 12.73 -12.05
CA GLY A 94 -0.57 14.13 -11.74
C GLY A 94 -1.88 14.31 -10.98
N ALA A 95 -2.94 13.62 -11.42
CA ALA A 95 -4.23 13.62 -10.71
C ALA A 95 -4.10 13.03 -9.29
N SER A 96 -3.38 11.92 -9.15
CA SER A 96 -3.15 11.26 -7.85
C SER A 96 -2.35 12.16 -6.90
N CYS A 97 -1.34 12.89 -7.40
CA CYS A 97 -0.58 13.85 -6.58
C CYS A 97 -1.46 14.98 -6.07
N HIS A 98 -2.36 15.49 -6.91
CA HIS A 98 -3.30 16.54 -6.52
C HIS A 98 -4.30 16.07 -5.45
N GLU A 99 -4.83 14.86 -5.61
CA GLU A 99 -5.73 14.24 -4.62
C GLU A 99 -5.02 14.03 -3.27
N VAL A 100 -3.81 13.46 -3.28
CA VAL A 100 -3.02 13.26 -2.06
C VAL A 100 -2.69 14.59 -1.37
N LYS A 101 -2.35 15.64 -2.12
CA LYS A 101 -2.12 16.98 -1.57
C LYS A 101 -3.38 17.54 -0.90
N THR A 102 -4.54 17.38 -1.52
CA THR A 102 -5.83 17.83 -0.98
C THR A 102 -6.20 17.06 0.30
N LEU A 103 -6.06 15.73 0.28
CA LEU A 103 -6.30 14.88 1.45
C LEU A 103 -5.36 15.23 2.61
N SER A 104 -4.08 15.51 2.31
CA SER A 104 -3.12 15.93 3.34
C SER A 104 -3.52 17.26 3.99
N GLN A 105 -4.08 18.21 3.24
CA GLN A 105 -4.59 19.47 3.78
C GLN A 105 -5.83 19.26 4.66
N GLN A 106 -6.79 18.46 4.20
CA GLN A 106 -8.00 18.12 4.98
C GLN A 106 -7.67 17.38 6.27
N ASN A 107 -6.70 16.46 6.22
CA ASN A 107 -6.23 15.78 7.41
C ASN A 107 -5.59 16.79 8.36
N HIS A 108 -4.74 17.71 7.89
CA HIS A 108 -4.16 18.74 8.74
C HIS A 108 -5.22 19.57 9.49
N GLU A 109 -6.31 19.97 8.82
CA GLU A 109 -7.45 20.65 9.46
C GLU A 109 -8.15 19.77 10.51
N SER A 110 -8.31 18.48 10.21
CA SER A 110 -8.88 17.50 11.16
C SER A 110 -8.02 17.39 12.42
N PHE A 111 -6.69 17.37 12.27
CA PHE A 111 -5.76 17.34 13.40
C PHE A 111 -5.79 18.61 14.26
N ASN A 112 -6.04 19.78 13.67
CA ASN A 112 -6.30 21.00 14.45
C ASN A 112 -7.58 20.88 15.28
N SER A 113 -8.62 20.25 14.74
CA SER A 113 -9.85 19.98 15.51
C SER A 113 -9.60 19.00 16.66
N ILE A 114 -8.77 17.97 16.46
CA ILE A 114 -8.36 17.05 17.54
C ILE A 114 -7.62 17.81 18.65
N LYS A 115 -6.74 18.75 18.30
CA LYS A 115 -6.04 19.60 19.27
C LYS A 115 -7.00 20.40 20.15
N ASP A 116 -8.06 20.95 19.56
CA ASP A 116 -9.08 21.69 20.31
C ASP A 116 -9.90 20.77 21.25
N ILE A 117 -10.18 19.54 20.81
CA ILE A 117 -10.81 18.51 21.65
C ILE A 117 -9.90 18.16 22.83
N VAL A 118 -8.62 17.92 22.59
CA VAL A 118 -7.64 17.63 23.66
C VAL A 118 -7.57 18.77 24.66
N SER A 119 -7.52 20.03 24.20
CA SER A 119 -7.56 21.20 25.08
C SER A 119 -8.84 21.23 25.93
N SER A 120 -9.98 20.86 25.35
CA SER A 120 -11.27 20.83 26.06
C SER A 120 -11.33 19.70 27.10
N ILE A 121 -10.72 18.55 26.81
CA ILE A 121 -10.56 17.44 27.76
C ILE A 121 -9.70 17.87 28.94
N ASN A 122 -8.54 18.49 28.69
CA ASN A 122 -7.64 18.97 29.75
C ASN A 122 -8.35 19.98 30.67
N LYS A 123 -9.11 20.93 30.10
CA LYS A 123 -9.93 21.87 30.89
C LYS A 123 -11.00 21.15 31.72
N SER A 124 -11.64 20.12 31.17
CA SER A 124 -12.63 19.33 31.89
C SER A 124 -12.02 18.55 33.05
N ILE A 125 -10.79 18.05 32.89
CA ILE A 125 -10.03 17.39 33.96
C ILE A 125 -9.68 18.39 35.07
N GLU A 126 -9.21 19.60 34.73
CA GLU A 126 -8.91 20.65 35.72
C GLU A 126 -10.15 21.00 36.55
N GLN A 127 -11.29 21.20 35.88
CA GLN A 127 -12.56 21.46 36.56
C GLN A 127 -12.98 20.29 37.46
N SER A 128 -12.87 19.06 36.96
CA SER A 128 -13.22 17.86 37.72
C SER A 128 -12.29 17.65 38.93
N SER A 129 -11.01 17.99 38.78
CA SER A 129 -10.03 17.96 39.88
C SER A 129 -10.37 18.97 40.97
N SER A 130 -10.83 20.18 40.58
CA SER A 130 -11.33 21.18 41.54
C SER A 130 -12.54 20.65 42.30
N LEU A 131 -13.52 20.07 41.60
CA LEU A 131 -14.71 19.49 42.22
C LEU A 131 -14.36 18.35 43.19
N VAL A 132 -13.37 17.52 42.85
CA VAL A 132 -12.86 16.47 43.76
C VAL A 132 -12.27 17.07 45.04
N LYS A 133 -11.51 18.18 44.95
CA LYS A 133 -10.97 18.87 46.14
C LYS A 133 -12.08 19.48 47.00
N GLU A 134 -13.10 20.06 46.39
CA GLU A 134 -14.27 20.58 47.10
C GLU A 134 -15.06 19.47 47.81
N LEU A 135 -15.19 18.31 47.14
CA LEU A 135 -15.82 17.12 47.72
C LEU A 135 -15.02 16.60 48.92
N GLU A 136 -13.68 16.54 48.82
CA GLU A 136 -12.79 16.18 49.93
C GLU A 136 -12.98 17.08 51.15
N SER A 137 -13.05 18.40 50.94
CA SER A 137 -13.31 19.35 52.02
C SER A 137 -14.68 19.13 52.65
N SER A 138 -15.72 18.99 51.82
CA SER A 138 -17.09 18.80 52.28
C SER A 138 -17.26 17.50 53.08
N LEU A 139 -16.57 16.43 52.67
CA LEU A 139 -16.54 15.17 53.40
C LEU A 139 -15.88 15.33 54.77
N LYS A 140 -14.72 15.99 54.82
CA LYS A 140 -14.01 16.25 56.09
C LYS A 140 -14.89 17.02 57.08
N ASP A 141 -15.62 18.02 56.60
CA ASP A 141 -16.55 18.80 57.41
C ASP A 141 -17.75 17.95 57.87
N GLY A 142 -18.31 17.13 56.98
CA GLY A 142 -19.35 16.16 57.29
C GLY A 142 -18.95 15.16 58.36
N PHE A 143 -17.72 14.63 58.30
CA PHE A 143 -17.18 13.73 59.32
C PHE A 143 -16.97 14.42 60.66
N SER A 144 -16.44 15.63 60.66
CA SER A 144 -16.29 16.44 61.88
C SER A 144 -17.63 16.69 62.56
N ASN A 145 -18.67 17.02 61.78
CA ASN A 145 -20.02 17.26 62.32
C ASN A 145 -20.66 15.97 62.87
N ASN A 146 -20.55 14.85 62.16
CA ASN A 146 -21.06 13.57 62.68
C ASN A 146 -20.34 13.12 63.96
N LYS A 147 -19.02 13.35 64.06
CA LYS A 147 -18.27 13.09 65.30
C LYS A 147 -18.79 13.92 66.47
N LYS A 148 -19.17 15.18 66.24
CA LYS A 148 -19.84 16.00 67.26
C LYS A 148 -21.18 15.39 67.68
N VAL A 149 -21.97 14.85 66.75
CA VAL A 149 -23.24 14.17 67.08
C VAL A 149 -23.00 12.95 67.97
N VAL A 150 -22.02 12.11 67.65
CA VAL A 150 -21.64 10.96 68.50
C VAL A 150 -21.23 11.43 69.90
N ASN A 151 -20.43 12.49 70.00
CA ASN A 151 -20.05 13.07 71.30
C ASN A 151 -21.26 13.59 72.09
N THR A 152 -22.21 14.25 71.42
CA THR A 152 -23.46 14.72 72.07
C THR A 152 -24.31 13.56 72.55
N LEU A 153 -24.43 12.47 71.78
CA LEU A 153 -25.14 11.26 72.22
C LEU A 153 -24.51 10.67 73.49
N ASN A 154 -23.18 10.58 73.52
CA ASN A 154 -22.46 10.10 74.70
C ASN A 154 -22.64 11.03 75.91
N GLN A 155 -22.64 12.36 75.71
CA GLN A 155 -22.92 13.32 76.78
C GLN A 155 -24.35 13.20 77.31
N ASN A 156 -25.33 13.02 76.43
CA ASN A 156 -26.71 12.82 76.84
C ASN A 156 -26.89 11.49 77.60
N LYS A 157 -26.17 10.43 77.20
CA LYS A 157 -26.12 9.16 77.94
C LYS A 157 -25.65 9.36 79.39
N GLU A 158 -24.55 10.09 79.58
CA GLU A 158 -24.02 10.44 80.91
C GLU A 158 -25.04 11.24 81.75
N GLN A 159 -25.73 12.20 81.13
CA GLN A 159 -26.77 12.98 81.81
C GLN A 159 -27.97 12.11 82.24
N LEU A 160 -28.40 11.17 81.39
CA LEU A 160 -29.48 10.23 81.70
C LEU A 160 -29.08 9.23 82.79
N LEU A 161 -27.83 8.77 82.83
CA LEU A 161 -27.31 7.95 83.92
C LEU A 161 -27.37 8.70 85.26
N SER A 162 -26.96 9.98 85.26
CA SER A 162 -27.07 10.85 86.43
C SER A 162 -28.53 11.05 86.87
N LEU A 163 -29.45 11.23 85.91
CA LEU A 163 -30.88 11.36 86.18
C LEU A 163 -31.47 10.07 86.77
N GLY A 164 -31.07 8.90 86.24
CA GLY A 164 -31.43 7.59 86.79
C GLY A 164 -31.02 7.44 88.26
N ALA A 165 -29.80 7.86 88.60
CA ALA A 165 -29.30 7.85 89.98
C ALA A 165 -30.06 8.84 90.89
N GLN A 166 -30.56 9.96 90.36
CA GLN A 166 -31.43 10.87 91.12
C GLN A 166 -32.77 10.23 91.43
N PHE A 167 -33.38 9.50 90.49
CA PHE A 167 -34.64 8.79 90.74
C PHE A 167 -34.52 7.74 91.84
N GLU A 168 -33.40 7.04 91.97
CA GLU A 168 -33.18 6.08 93.06
C GLU A 168 -33.27 6.74 94.44
N LYS A 169 -32.72 7.96 94.60
CA LYS A 169 -32.84 8.72 95.85
C LYS A 169 -34.28 9.14 96.16
N VAL A 170 -35.05 9.45 95.12
CA VAL A 170 -36.47 9.81 95.30
C VAL A 170 -37.28 8.57 95.69
N VAL A 171 -37.01 7.41 95.09
CA VAL A 171 -37.63 6.12 95.46
C VAL A 171 -37.34 5.78 96.93
N GLU A 172 -36.09 5.92 97.37
CA GLU A 172 -35.70 5.74 98.77
C GLU A 172 -36.49 6.68 99.70
N SER A 173 -36.60 7.96 99.33
CA SER A 173 -37.36 8.96 100.08
C SER A 173 -38.85 8.62 100.17
N THR A 174 -39.46 8.12 99.08
CA THR A 174 -40.86 7.66 99.11
C THR A 174 -41.06 6.41 99.98
N GLY A 175 -40.05 5.54 100.07
CA GLY A 175 -40.05 4.41 101.01
C GLY A 175 -40.11 4.89 102.46
N VAL A 176 -39.26 5.86 102.82
CA VAL A 176 -39.29 6.51 104.15
C VAL A 176 -40.63 7.17 104.44
N ILE A 177 -41.25 7.84 103.45
CA ILE A 177 -42.60 8.42 103.61
C ILE A 177 -43.62 7.32 103.91
N ASN A 178 -43.55 6.19 103.22
CA ASN A 178 -44.47 5.07 103.44
C ASN A 178 -44.28 4.46 104.84
N ASP A 179 -43.04 4.37 105.33
CA ASP A 179 -42.75 3.95 106.71
C ASP A 179 -43.34 4.93 107.74
N ILE A 180 -43.20 6.24 107.51
CA ILE A 180 -43.81 7.29 108.35
C ILE A 180 -45.34 7.18 108.33
N VAL A 181 -45.93 6.94 107.16
CA VAL A 181 -47.38 6.74 107.02
C VAL A 181 -47.83 5.53 107.83
N PHE A 182 -47.12 4.41 107.76
CA PHE A 182 -47.43 3.20 108.52
C PHE A 182 -47.36 3.45 110.04
N GLN A 183 -46.30 4.14 110.51
CA GLN A 183 -46.18 4.53 111.91
C GLN A 183 -47.29 5.50 112.34
N THR A 184 -47.63 6.48 111.50
CA THR A 184 -48.69 7.46 111.77
C THR A 184 -50.05 6.77 111.86
N LYS A 185 -50.31 5.79 110.98
CA LYS A 185 -51.54 5.00 111.00
C LYS A 185 -51.64 4.11 112.24
N LEU A 186 -50.52 3.52 112.68
CA LEU A 186 -50.46 2.80 113.96
C LEU A 186 -50.70 3.73 115.16
N LEU A 187 -50.12 4.93 115.16
CA LEU A 187 -50.36 5.93 116.20
C LEU A 187 -51.82 6.38 116.25
N SER A 188 -52.40 6.67 115.08
CA SER A 188 -53.80 7.07 114.95
C SER A 188 -54.72 5.95 115.43
N PHE A 189 -54.45 4.69 115.05
CA PHE A 189 -55.22 3.54 115.50
C PHE A 189 -55.16 3.37 117.02
N ASN A 190 -53.95 3.44 117.61
CA ASN A 190 -53.78 3.38 119.06
C ASN A 190 -54.51 4.53 119.77
N ALA A 191 -54.48 5.74 119.19
CA ALA A 191 -55.20 6.90 119.71
C ALA A 191 -56.73 6.75 119.61
N SER A 192 -57.25 6.19 118.51
CA SER A 192 -58.68 5.88 118.36
C SER A 192 -59.14 4.83 119.37
N VAL A 193 -58.31 3.82 119.67
CA VAL A 193 -58.57 2.81 120.70
C VAL A 193 -58.63 3.44 122.10
N GLU A 194 -57.66 4.28 122.46
CA GLU A 194 -57.65 4.94 123.77
C GLU A 194 -58.78 5.99 123.90
N ALA A 195 -59.13 6.68 122.81
CA ALA A 195 -60.29 7.57 122.75
C ALA A 195 -61.62 6.82 122.95
N ALA A 196 -61.76 5.61 122.39
CA ALA A 196 -62.91 4.74 122.66
C ALA A 196 -62.94 4.26 124.13
N ARG A 197 -61.77 4.01 124.72
CA ARG A 197 -61.61 3.59 126.14
C ARG A 197 -61.98 4.70 127.13
N ALA A 198 -61.79 5.96 126.78
CA ALA A 198 -62.17 7.13 127.57
C ALA A 198 -63.69 7.46 127.54
N GLY A 199 -64.49 6.73 126.75
CA GLY A 199 -65.95 6.89 126.69
C GLY A 199 -66.40 8.27 126.20
N GLU A 200 -67.38 8.88 126.87
CA GLU A 200 -67.94 10.20 126.48
C GLU A 200 -66.91 11.33 126.47
N HIS A 201 -65.87 11.27 127.32
CA HIS A 201 -64.80 12.27 127.36
C HIS A 201 -63.80 12.16 126.19
N GLY A 202 -63.80 11.04 125.45
CA GLY A 202 -62.87 10.78 124.34
C GLY A 202 -63.42 11.04 122.94
N ARG A 203 -64.72 11.38 122.78
CA ARG A 203 -65.37 11.50 121.44
C ARG A 203 -64.68 12.50 120.50
N GLY A 204 -64.24 13.66 121.00
CA GLY A 204 -63.52 14.64 120.19
C GLY A 204 -62.14 14.14 119.74
N PHE A 205 -61.43 13.41 120.60
CA PHE A 205 -60.14 12.78 120.27
C PHE A 205 -60.28 11.62 119.28
N ALA A 206 -61.38 10.85 119.36
CA ALA A 206 -61.64 9.75 118.43
C ALA A 206 -61.78 10.25 116.99
N VAL A 207 -62.50 11.36 116.78
CA VAL A 207 -62.66 11.98 115.44
C VAL A 207 -61.32 12.47 114.89
N VAL A 208 -60.49 13.11 115.73
CA VAL A 208 -59.16 13.56 115.30
C VAL A 208 -58.24 12.37 114.96
N ALA A 209 -58.29 11.29 115.74
CA ALA A 209 -57.49 10.09 115.49
C ALA A 209 -57.93 9.34 114.21
N GLU A 210 -59.22 9.32 113.91
CA GLU A 210 -59.78 8.80 112.65
C GLU A 210 -59.35 9.67 111.45
N GLU A 211 -59.40 10.99 111.58
CA GLU A 211 -58.97 11.92 110.54
C GLU A 211 -57.46 11.83 110.26
N ILE A 212 -56.62 11.68 111.30
CA ILE A 212 -55.18 11.42 111.15
C ILE A 212 -54.94 10.08 110.44
N GLY A 213 -55.74 9.05 110.74
CA GLY A 213 -55.66 7.74 110.09
C GLY A 213 -56.02 7.80 108.60
N ASN A 214 -57.09 8.53 108.27
CA ASN A 214 -57.50 8.80 106.89
C ASN A 214 -56.44 9.60 106.12
N LEU A 215 -55.83 10.61 106.75
CA LEU A 215 -54.74 11.39 106.16
C LEU A 215 -53.48 10.54 105.93
N ALA A 216 -53.15 9.65 106.87
CA ALA A 216 -52.07 8.68 106.70
C ALA A 216 -52.36 7.75 105.52
N ASP A 217 -53.57 7.20 105.40
CA ASP A 217 -53.96 6.35 104.27
C ASP A 217 -53.87 7.07 102.92
N LEU A 218 -54.35 8.32 102.86
CA LEU A 218 -54.24 9.13 101.66
C LEU A 218 -52.77 9.37 101.30
N SER A 219 -51.94 9.70 102.29
CA SER A 219 -50.50 9.92 102.11
C SER A 219 -49.76 8.66 101.65
N GLY A 220 -50.12 7.48 102.16
CA GLY A 220 -49.54 6.20 101.74
C GLY A 220 -49.92 5.82 100.31
N LYS A 221 -51.18 6.04 99.93
CA LYS A 221 -51.64 5.88 98.54
C LYS A 221 -50.88 6.83 97.60
N SER A 222 -50.69 8.10 98.00
CA SER A 222 -49.89 9.06 97.23
C SER A 222 -48.43 8.62 97.12
N ALA A 223 -47.79 8.21 98.21
CA ALA A 223 -46.41 7.72 98.20
C ALA A 223 -46.23 6.51 97.27
N THR A 224 -47.15 5.54 97.34
CA THR A 224 -47.17 4.35 96.46
C THR A 224 -47.35 4.75 94.99
N SER A 225 -48.24 5.69 94.70
CA SER A 225 -48.45 6.20 93.34
C SER A 225 -47.22 6.93 92.79
N ILE A 226 -46.52 7.71 93.62
CA ILE A 226 -45.26 8.36 93.24
C ILE A 226 -44.21 7.30 92.96
N GLN A 227 -44.07 6.30 93.82
CA GLN A 227 -43.11 5.21 93.64
C GLN A 227 -43.34 4.45 92.32
N SER A 228 -44.58 4.08 92.01
CA SER A 228 -44.93 3.42 90.73
C SER A 228 -44.61 4.29 89.50
N THR A 229 -44.85 5.60 89.60
CA THR A 229 -44.51 6.55 88.51
C THR A 229 -42.99 6.64 88.32
N LEU A 230 -42.22 6.67 89.42
CA LEU A 230 -40.76 6.70 89.39
C LEU A 230 -40.16 5.41 88.82
N GLU A 231 -40.71 4.25 89.17
CA GLU A 231 -40.29 2.96 88.61
C GLU A 231 -40.50 2.93 87.09
N THR A 232 -41.67 3.36 86.61
CA THR A 232 -41.96 3.46 85.17
C THR A 232 -41.04 4.47 84.46
N THR A 233 -40.73 5.59 85.12
CA THR A 233 -39.81 6.61 84.59
C THR A 233 -38.37 6.08 84.54
N LYS A 234 -37.94 5.31 85.55
CA LYS A 234 -36.63 4.66 85.59
C LYS A 234 -36.47 3.67 84.44
N GLU A 235 -37.49 2.85 84.18
CA GLU A 235 -37.50 1.93 83.04
C GLU A 235 -37.38 2.69 81.71
N SER A 236 -38.13 3.79 81.57
CA SER A 236 -38.07 4.66 80.39
C SER A 236 -36.67 5.26 80.17
N VAL A 237 -36.01 5.74 81.23
CA VAL A 237 -34.63 6.25 81.17
C VAL A 237 -33.65 5.14 80.80
N SER A 238 -33.81 3.94 81.35
CA SER A 238 -32.97 2.78 81.00
C SER A 238 -33.08 2.42 79.52
N ASN A 239 -34.29 2.45 78.96
CA ASN A 239 -34.52 2.20 77.55
C ASN A 239 -33.87 3.29 76.68
N LEU A 240 -34.02 4.58 77.04
CA LEU A 240 -33.37 5.69 76.33
C LEU A 240 -31.83 5.59 76.34
N ILE A 241 -31.23 5.16 77.45
CA ILE A 241 -29.77 4.93 77.54
C ILE A 241 -29.34 3.85 76.54
N LYS A 242 -30.08 2.74 76.47
CA LYS A 242 -29.80 1.65 75.53
C LYS A 242 -29.94 2.12 74.07
N GLU A 243 -31.01 2.84 73.75
CA GLU A 243 -31.23 3.40 72.40
C GLU A 243 -30.12 4.38 72.01
N MET A 244 -29.64 5.21 72.95
CA MET A 244 -28.51 6.11 72.71
C MET A 244 -27.21 5.39 72.45
N GLU A 245 -26.94 4.30 73.19
CA GLU A 245 -25.73 3.50 73.02
C GLU A 245 -25.73 2.75 71.68
N GLU A 246 -26.84 2.11 71.33
CA GLU A 246 -27.02 1.46 70.03
C GLU A 246 -26.93 2.49 68.88
N GLY A 247 -27.53 3.67 69.05
CA GLY A 247 -27.49 4.77 68.09
C GLY A 247 -26.07 5.32 67.87
N ALA A 248 -25.30 5.51 68.95
CA ALA A 248 -23.93 5.99 68.86
C ALA A 248 -23.02 4.97 68.16
N LEU A 249 -23.09 3.69 68.54
CA LEU A 249 -22.30 2.61 67.93
C LEU A 249 -22.64 2.43 66.44
N SER A 250 -23.94 2.42 66.10
CA SER A 250 -24.40 2.29 64.72
C SER A 250 -23.93 3.46 63.85
N LEU A 251 -24.01 4.69 64.37
CA LEU A 251 -23.55 5.89 63.68
C LEU A 251 -22.03 5.85 63.47
N GLU A 252 -21.25 5.49 64.48
CA GLU A 252 -19.79 5.43 64.40
C GLU A 252 -19.31 4.40 63.36
N GLY A 253 -19.86 3.18 63.39
CA GLY A 253 -19.52 2.14 62.42
C GLY A 253 -19.95 2.49 60.99
N SER A 254 -21.12 3.11 60.82
CA SER A 254 -21.58 3.59 59.51
C SER A 254 -20.69 4.70 58.98
N LEU A 255 -20.25 5.59 59.87
CA LEU A 255 -19.38 6.72 59.53
C LEU A 255 -18.03 6.22 59.02
N GLU A 256 -17.37 5.33 59.75
CA GLU A 256 -16.06 4.77 59.39
C GLU A 256 -16.09 4.10 58.01
N LYS A 257 -17.13 3.29 57.76
CA LYS A 257 -17.33 2.64 56.46
C LYS A 257 -17.52 3.67 55.34
N GLN A 258 -18.31 4.72 55.58
CA GLN A 258 -18.58 5.74 54.57
C GLN A 258 -17.36 6.62 54.27
N VAL A 259 -16.51 6.93 55.27
CA VAL A 259 -15.18 7.56 55.06
C VAL A 259 -14.39 6.70 54.08
N SER A 260 -14.16 5.45 54.47
CA SER A 260 -13.25 4.55 53.75
C SER A 260 -13.67 4.35 52.29
N GLN A 261 -14.95 4.11 52.04
CA GLN A 261 -15.49 3.94 50.68
C GLN A 261 -15.37 5.22 49.84
N THR A 262 -15.58 6.37 50.46
CA THR A 262 -15.52 7.65 49.74
C THR A 262 -14.08 8.04 49.44
N GLU A 263 -13.15 7.87 50.38
CA GLU A 263 -11.72 8.08 50.15
C GLU A 263 -11.18 7.18 49.03
N GLN A 264 -11.58 5.90 49.02
CA GLN A 264 -11.21 4.99 47.95
C GLN A 264 -11.72 5.48 46.58
N SER A 265 -12.97 5.95 46.53
CA SER A 265 -13.57 6.49 45.30
C SER A 265 -12.84 7.75 44.82
N LEU A 266 -12.48 8.64 45.74
CA LEU A 266 -11.72 9.84 45.43
C LEU A 266 -10.33 9.55 44.89
N ASN A 267 -9.62 8.57 45.46
CA ASN A 267 -8.33 8.13 44.94
C ASN A 267 -8.46 7.56 43.52
N ARG A 268 -9.51 6.75 43.25
CA ARG A 268 -9.78 6.24 41.90
C ARG A 268 -10.07 7.36 40.89
N PHE A 269 -10.77 8.42 41.29
CA PHE A 269 -10.97 9.59 40.44
C PHE A 269 -9.63 10.29 40.11
N LYS A 270 -8.77 10.50 41.12
CA LYS A 270 -7.45 11.09 40.91
C LYS A 270 -6.59 10.27 39.96
N GLU A 271 -6.53 8.95 40.16
CA GLU A 271 -5.82 8.03 39.26
C GLU A 271 -6.37 8.09 37.83
N SER A 272 -7.70 8.12 37.68
CA SER A 272 -8.35 8.23 36.37
C SER A 272 -7.99 9.55 35.68
N PHE A 273 -7.99 10.68 36.40
CA PHE A 273 -7.57 11.96 35.83
C PHE A 273 -6.11 11.98 35.39
N LEU A 274 -5.21 11.36 36.17
CA LEU A 274 -3.81 11.22 35.79
C LEU A 274 -3.64 10.38 34.52
N ALA A 275 -4.37 9.26 34.42
CA ALA A 275 -4.36 8.42 33.23
C ALA A 275 -4.83 9.20 31.99
N VAL A 276 -5.97 9.91 32.08
CA VAL A 276 -6.48 10.70 30.95
C VAL A 276 -5.51 11.82 30.58
N THR A 277 -4.88 12.48 31.54
CA THR A 277 -3.86 13.53 31.28
C THR A 277 -2.63 12.97 30.55
N ASN A 278 -2.22 11.74 30.89
CA ASN A 278 -1.11 11.08 30.20
C ASN A 278 -1.50 10.71 28.76
N GLU A 279 -2.71 10.19 28.55
CA GLU A 279 -3.23 9.88 27.22
C GLU A 279 -3.37 11.13 26.35
N THR A 280 -3.90 12.24 26.89
CA THR A 280 -3.98 13.50 26.14
C THR A 280 -2.60 14.02 25.76
N SER A 281 -1.60 13.89 26.64
CA SER A 281 -0.21 14.25 26.32
C SER A 281 0.40 13.38 25.21
N ASN A 282 0.08 12.08 25.18
CA ASN A 282 0.51 11.20 24.09
C ASN A 282 -0.14 11.60 22.76
N ILE A 283 -1.45 11.88 22.77
CA ILE A 283 -2.17 12.37 21.60
C ILE A 283 -1.54 13.68 21.08
N GLU A 284 -1.15 14.61 21.95
CA GLU A 284 -0.47 15.84 21.53
C GLU A 284 0.85 15.58 20.79
N LYS A 285 1.63 14.59 21.23
CA LYS A 285 2.86 14.18 20.54
C LYS A 285 2.56 13.57 19.17
N GLU A 286 1.58 12.67 19.10
CA GLU A 286 1.16 12.04 17.85
C GLU A 286 0.66 13.08 16.82
N ILE A 287 -0.12 14.07 17.26
CA ILE A 287 -0.55 15.20 16.42
C ILE A 287 0.68 15.92 15.82
N GLN A 288 1.73 16.13 16.61
CA GLN A 288 2.92 16.83 16.17
C GLN A 288 3.73 16.01 15.15
N GLU A 289 3.90 14.72 15.40
CA GLU A 289 4.57 13.79 14.47
C GLU A 289 3.83 13.69 13.13
N VAL A 290 2.50 13.55 13.19
CA VAL A 290 1.67 13.46 11.98
C VAL A 290 1.67 14.79 11.19
N SER A 291 1.73 15.93 11.87
CA SER A 291 1.84 17.24 11.21
C SER A 291 3.15 17.38 10.41
N VAL A 292 4.26 16.87 10.94
CA VAL A 292 5.53 16.79 10.22
C VAL A 292 5.41 15.86 9.02
N ALA A 293 4.82 14.67 9.21
CA ALA A 293 4.62 13.69 8.14
C ALA A 293 3.78 14.26 6.98
N PHE A 294 2.72 15.04 7.26
CA PHE A 294 1.94 15.71 6.21
C PHE A 294 2.74 16.76 5.46
N SER A 295 3.59 17.52 6.16
CA SER A 295 4.45 18.51 5.50
C SER A 295 5.44 17.84 4.54
N GLU A 296 6.03 16.72 4.95
CA GLU A 296 6.90 15.90 4.10
C GLU A 296 6.15 15.26 2.93
N GLN A 297 4.92 14.79 3.17
CA GLN A 297 4.06 14.22 2.14
C GLN A 297 3.71 15.25 1.07
N VAL A 298 3.32 16.47 1.45
CA VAL A 298 3.05 17.57 0.50
C VAL A 298 4.30 17.90 -0.32
N ARG A 299 5.48 18.00 0.32
CA ARG A 299 6.74 18.24 -0.40
C ARG A 299 7.04 17.12 -1.40
N SER A 300 6.85 15.87 -0.98
CA SER A 300 7.04 14.70 -1.85
C SER A 300 6.10 14.73 -3.05
N MET A 301 4.85 15.18 -2.88
CA MET A 301 3.93 15.35 -4.02
C MET A 301 4.37 16.46 -4.97
N GLU A 302 5.03 17.51 -4.48
CA GLU A 302 5.59 18.57 -5.33
C GLU A 302 6.79 18.04 -6.15
N GLU A 303 7.68 17.27 -5.53
CA GLU A 303 8.79 16.59 -6.21
C GLU A 303 8.29 15.60 -7.28
N ILE A 304 7.25 14.82 -6.99
CA ILE A 304 6.63 13.91 -7.97
C ILE A 304 5.95 14.69 -9.09
N ALA A 305 5.28 15.81 -8.79
CA ALA A 305 4.66 16.65 -9.81
C ALA A 305 5.70 17.25 -10.77
N GLU A 306 6.84 17.69 -10.24
CA GLU A 306 7.97 18.17 -11.06
C GLU A 306 8.56 17.06 -11.92
N ALA A 307 8.83 15.89 -11.34
CA ALA A 307 9.32 14.72 -12.08
C ALA A 307 8.34 14.30 -13.19
N THR A 308 7.03 14.36 -12.90
CA THR A 308 5.97 14.11 -13.87
C THR A 308 6.03 15.14 -15.00
N SER A 309 6.15 16.43 -14.69
CA SER A 309 6.29 17.48 -15.72
C SER A 309 7.49 17.24 -16.64
N ASN A 310 8.66 16.95 -16.05
CA ASN A 310 9.90 16.66 -16.80
C ASN A 310 9.77 15.41 -17.68
N ALA A 311 9.09 14.36 -17.20
CA ALA A 311 8.79 13.18 -18.00
C ALA A 311 7.92 13.53 -19.22
N GLY A 312 7.03 14.51 -19.10
CA GLY A 312 6.14 14.96 -20.18
C GLY A 312 6.87 15.64 -21.31
N GLU A 313 7.86 16.47 -20.96
CA GLU A 313 8.77 17.02 -21.96
C GLU A 313 9.56 15.91 -22.69
N GLY A 314 9.94 14.87 -21.96
CA GLY A 314 10.57 13.67 -22.52
C GLY A 314 9.67 12.94 -23.52
N VAL A 315 8.41 12.72 -23.16
CA VAL A 315 7.40 12.12 -24.05
C VAL A 315 7.20 12.96 -25.31
N GLN A 316 7.07 14.29 -25.18
CA GLN A 316 6.93 15.19 -26.34
C GLN A 316 8.15 15.09 -27.27
N ARG A 317 9.36 15.02 -26.70
CA ARG A 317 10.59 14.84 -27.46
C ARG A 317 10.63 13.49 -28.18
N ASN A 318 10.19 12.42 -27.53
CA ASN A 318 10.11 11.10 -28.14
C ASN A 318 9.14 11.10 -29.34
N THR A 319 7.96 11.71 -29.21
CA THR A 319 7.01 11.84 -30.33
C THR A 319 7.61 12.62 -31.52
N LEU A 320 8.38 13.67 -31.26
CA LEU A 320 9.11 14.40 -32.31
C LEU A 320 10.18 13.53 -32.98
N VAL A 321 10.96 12.78 -32.20
CA VAL A 321 12.00 11.87 -32.71
C VAL A 321 11.37 10.75 -33.54
N VAL A 322 10.27 10.15 -33.09
CA VAL A 322 9.49 9.15 -33.85
C VAL A 322 9.06 9.73 -35.20
N SER A 323 8.44 10.91 -35.20
CA SER A 323 7.97 11.56 -36.44
C SER A 323 9.09 11.83 -37.43
N GLN A 324 10.22 12.37 -36.97
CA GLN A 324 11.39 12.64 -37.81
C GLN A 324 12.04 11.35 -38.33
N THR A 325 12.16 10.34 -37.47
CA THR A 325 12.80 9.05 -37.81
C THR A 325 11.95 8.28 -38.82
N ALA A 326 10.62 8.25 -38.65
CA ALA A 326 9.70 7.66 -39.61
C ALA A 326 9.77 8.35 -40.98
N LYS A 327 9.91 9.69 -41.00
CA LYS A 327 10.11 10.44 -42.24
C LYS A 327 11.43 10.05 -42.94
N LEU A 328 12.54 10.01 -42.21
CA LEU A 328 13.84 9.60 -42.75
C LEU A 328 13.83 8.16 -43.26
N ALA A 329 13.17 7.24 -42.55
CA ALA A 329 13.01 5.86 -42.99
C ALA A 329 12.23 5.77 -44.31
N SER A 330 11.18 6.58 -44.47
CA SER A 330 10.42 6.68 -45.72
C SER A 330 11.25 7.25 -46.88
N GLU A 331 12.05 8.29 -46.63
CA GLU A 331 12.97 8.86 -47.62
C GLU A 331 14.05 7.84 -48.02
N LEU A 332 14.64 7.13 -47.07
CA LEU A 332 15.62 6.08 -47.33
C LEU A 332 15.00 4.93 -48.14
N LYS A 333 13.77 4.52 -47.83
CA LYS A 333 13.02 3.52 -48.62
C LYS A 333 12.85 3.95 -50.08
N LYS A 334 12.57 5.23 -50.31
CA LYS A 334 12.46 5.78 -51.67
C LYS A 334 13.80 5.72 -52.40
N GLU A 335 14.90 6.09 -51.75
CA GLU A 335 16.23 6.02 -52.36
C GLU A 335 16.67 4.57 -52.64
N LEU A 336 16.29 3.61 -51.80
CA LEU A 336 16.49 2.18 -52.09
C LEU A 336 15.72 1.73 -53.34
N GLY A 337 14.50 2.24 -53.55
CA GLY A 337 13.76 2.00 -54.79
C GLY A 337 14.41 2.63 -56.04
N ASN A 338 15.12 3.76 -55.90
CA ASN A 338 15.90 4.34 -57.00
C ASN A 338 17.19 3.55 -57.27
N LEU A 339 17.83 3.06 -56.22
CA LEU A 339 19.00 2.18 -56.31
C LEU A 339 18.62 0.88 -57.03
N ASP A 340 17.48 0.30 -56.71
CA ASP A 340 16.94 -0.91 -57.35
C ASP A 340 16.81 -0.74 -58.88
N LYS A 341 16.16 0.35 -59.31
CA LYS A 341 16.05 0.69 -60.74
C LYS A 341 17.42 0.87 -61.42
N SER A 342 18.39 1.43 -60.70
CA SER A 342 19.74 1.63 -61.21
C SER A 342 20.49 0.31 -61.36
N VAL A 343 20.32 -0.60 -60.41
CA VAL A 343 20.86 -1.96 -60.41
C VAL A 343 20.26 -2.78 -61.56
N ASP A 344 18.95 -2.72 -61.77
CA ASP A 344 18.26 -3.35 -62.91
C ASP A 344 18.71 -2.77 -64.27
N GLY A 345 18.93 -1.45 -64.33
CA GLY A 345 19.48 -0.79 -65.52
C GLY A 345 20.87 -1.31 -65.88
N ILE A 346 21.74 -1.53 -64.89
CA ILE A 346 23.07 -2.12 -65.09
C ILE A 346 22.95 -3.55 -65.63
N GLN A 347 22.04 -4.37 -65.09
CA GLN A 347 21.82 -5.73 -65.60
C GLN A 347 21.36 -5.72 -67.07
N THR A 348 20.41 -4.84 -67.41
CA THR A 348 19.85 -4.71 -68.76
C THR A 348 20.92 -4.30 -69.78
N VAL A 349 21.75 -3.31 -69.45
CA VAL A 349 22.80 -2.79 -70.35
C VAL A 349 23.96 -3.79 -70.53
N THR A 350 24.29 -4.54 -69.49
CA THR A 350 25.48 -5.42 -69.51
C THR A 350 25.20 -6.84 -70.01
N GLY A 351 23.92 -7.23 -70.16
CA GLY A 351 23.55 -8.62 -70.50
C GLY A 351 24.07 -9.63 -69.48
N ILE A 352 24.34 -9.17 -68.25
CA ILE A 352 24.80 -9.99 -67.15
C ILE A 352 23.54 -10.56 -66.50
N THR A 353 23.12 -11.74 -66.98
CA THR A 353 22.09 -12.52 -66.29
C THR A 353 22.79 -13.31 -65.19
N ARG A 354 22.47 -13.01 -63.94
CA ARG A 354 22.98 -13.74 -62.79
C ARG A 354 22.59 -15.22 -62.92
N GLN A 355 23.54 -16.14 -62.90
CA GLN A 355 23.25 -17.48 -62.40
C GLN A 355 23.00 -17.31 -60.90
N PHE A 356 21.72 -17.27 -60.54
CA PHE A 356 21.29 -17.01 -59.18
C PHE A 356 21.53 -18.27 -58.33
N GLN A 357 22.74 -18.40 -57.78
CA GLN A 357 22.99 -19.28 -56.65
C GLN A 357 22.89 -18.47 -55.37
N ILE A 358 21.91 -18.84 -54.55
CA ILE A 358 21.75 -18.42 -53.17
C ILE A 358 22.70 -19.27 -52.34
N GLU A 359 23.56 -18.64 -51.55
CA GLU A 359 24.44 -19.35 -50.62
C GLU A 359 23.65 -19.94 -49.45
N GLU A 360 23.97 -21.18 -49.09
CA GLU A 360 23.48 -21.79 -47.84
C GLU A 360 24.05 -21.05 -46.63
N ILE A 361 23.29 -21.05 -45.54
CA ILE A 361 23.63 -20.39 -44.29
C ILE A 361 24.20 -21.45 -43.35
N PRO A 362 25.53 -21.43 -43.06
CA PRO A 362 26.10 -22.36 -42.09
C PRO A 362 25.69 -21.97 -40.67
N TRP A 363 25.56 -22.98 -39.80
CA TRP A 363 25.45 -22.74 -38.36
C TRP A 363 26.73 -22.06 -37.85
N ASP A 364 26.55 -21.11 -36.94
CA ASP A 364 27.62 -20.34 -36.31
C ASP A 364 27.27 -20.22 -34.83
N GLN A 365 28.27 -20.31 -33.95
CA GLN A 365 28.07 -20.27 -32.50
C GLN A 365 27.42 -18.96 -32.03
N LYS A 366 27.51 -17.88 -32.80
CA LYS A 366 26.85 -16.61 -32.49
C LYS A 366 25.30 -16.68 -32.50
N TYR A 367 24.72 -17.74 -33.08
CA TYR A 367 23.28 -17.98 -33.06
C TYR A 367 22.84 -18.76 -31.82
N ALA A 368 23.78 -19.27 -31.02
CA ALA A 368 23.41 -20.05 -29.84
C ALA A 368 22.80 -19.14 -28.75
N VAL A 369 21.63 -19.52 -28.26
CA VAL A 369 21.03 -18.93 -27.04
C VAL A 369 21.49 -19.66 -25.78
N ASN A 370 22.31 -20.72 -25.93
CA ASN A 370 22.87 -21.56 -24.87
C ASN A 370 21.80 -22.39 -24.13
N ILE A 371 20.71 -22.74 -24.80
CA ILE A 371 19.67 -23.60 -24.28
C ILE A 371 19.60 -24.82 -25.21
N ASP A 372 20.17 -25.94 -24.77
CA ASP A 372 20.47 -27.12 -25.60
C ASP A 372 19.33 -27.62 -26.50
N HIS A 373 18.08 -27.53 -26.05
CA HIS A 373 16.93 -27.99 -26.83
C HIS A 373 16.46 -26.93 -27.84
N ILE A 374 16.54 -25.64 -27.49
CA ILE A 374 16.23 -24.54 -28.39
C ILE A 374 17.29 -24.42 -29.49
N ASP A 375 18.57 -24.52 -29.14
CA ASP A 375 19.67 -24.46 -30.12
C ASP A 375 19.57 -25.59 -31.16
N LYS A 376 19.08 -26.78 -30.76
CA LYS A 376 18.79 -27.89 -31.70
C LYS A 376 17.65 -27.55 -32.65
N GLU A 377 16.58 -26.95 -32.16
CA GLU A 377 15.46 -26.54 -33.01
C GLU A 377 15.87 -25.41 -33.97
N HIS A 378 16.72 -24.47 -33.54
CA HIS A 378 17.29 -23.45 -34.42
C HIS A 378 18.16 -24.08 -35.53
N ILE A 379 18.93 -25.12 -35.23
CA ILE A 379 19.67 -25.90 -36.25
C ILE A 379 18.70 -26.58 -37.23
N ASP A 380 17.63 -27.21 -36.74
CA ASP A 380 16.63 -27.88 -37.59
C ASP A 380 15.92 -26.88 -38.52
N ILE A 381 15.61 -25.68 -38.03
CA ILE A 381 15.06 -24.58 -38.84
C ILE A 381 16.08 -24.18 -39.91
N LEU A 382 17.34 -24.01 -39.54
CA LEU A 382 18.41 -23.62 -40.47
C LEU A 382 18.60 -24.66 -41.58
N ASP A 383 18.56 -25.94 -41.23
CA ASP A 383 18.63 -27.04 -42.20
C ASP A 383 17.43 -27.02 -43.16
N CYS A 384 16.23 -26.73 -42.66
CA CYS A 384 15.04 -26.56 -43.50
C CYS A 384 15.16 -25.33 -44.42
N ILE A 385 15.75 -24.22 -43.94
CA ILE A 385 16.06 -23.05 -44.76
C ILE A 385 17.05 -23.42 -45.86
N ASN A 386 18.11 -24.17 -45.54
CA ASN A 386 19.12 -24.59 -46.52
C ASN A 386 18.55 -25.58 -47.55
N ASP A 387 17.70 -26.53 -47.14
CA ASP A 387 16.95 -27.40 -48.05
C ASP A 387 16.09 -26.57 -49.03
N LEU A 388 15.39 -25.56 -48.51
CA LEU A 388 14.60 -24.65 -49.31
C LEU A 388 15.46 -23.83 -50.26
N ILE A 389 16.61 -23.32 -49.81
CA ILE A 389 17.61 -22.63 -50.65
C ILE A 389 18.10 -23.52 -51.80
N ARG A 390 18.45 -24.79 -51.51
CA ARG A 390 18.84 -25.74 -52.56
C ARG A 390 17.72 -25.96 -53.57
N SER A 391 16.48 -26.09 -53.12
CA SER A 391 15.33 -26.24 -54.02
C SER A 391 15.08 -24.98 -54.88
N MET A 392 15.29 -23.78 -54.33
CA MET A 392 15.24 -22.51 -55.05
C MET A 392 16.33 -22.43 -56.12
N ASN A 393 17.56 -22.87 -55.81
CA ASN A 393 18.68 -22.90 -56.75
C ASN A 393 18.46 -23.90 -57.89
N LEU A 394 17.81 -25.03 -57.61
CA LEU A 394 17.43 -26.04 -58.62
C LEU A 394 16.23 -25.63 -59.49
N ASN A 395 15.52 -24.57 -59.11
CA ASN A 395 14.32 -24.07 -59.79
C ASN A 395 13.21 -25.13 -59.93
N ASP A 396 13.08 -26.01 -58.95
CA ASP A 396 12.08 -27.09 -58.93
C ASP A 396 10.89 -26.70 -58.04
N GLN A 397 9.76 -26.34 -58.67
CA GLN A 397 8.57 -25.83 -57.97
C GLN A 397 8.00 -26.82 -56.94
N SER A 398 8.01 -28.12 -57.27
CA SER A 398 7.46 -29.15 -56.39
C SER A 398 8.33 -29.31 -55.14
N LYS A 399 9.66 -29.32 -55.32
CA LYS A 399 10.60 -29.36 -54.19
C LYS A 399 10.57 -28.08 -53.36
N MET A 400 10.41 -26.91 -53.97
CA MET A 400 10.27 -25.65 -53.24
C MET A 400 9.03 -25.65 -52.35
N LYS A 401 7.87 -26.08 -52.87
CA LYS A 401 6.64 -26.21 -52.07
C LYS A 401 6.81 -27.18 -50.90
N ASN A 402 7.37 -28.36 -51.16
CA ASN A 402 7.60 -29.36 -50.10
C ASN A 402 8.58 -28.86 -49.02
N SER A 403 9.66 -28.17 -49.44
CA SER A 403 10.66 -27.63 -48.50
C SER A 403 10.11 -26.44 -47.71
N PHE A 404 9.29 -25.59 -48.34
CA PHE A 404 8.60 -24.48 -47.67
C PHE A 404 7.60 -24.96 -46.64
N GLU A 405 6.78 -25.97 -46.97
CA GLU A 405 5.84 -26.58 -46.02
C GLU A 405 6.56 -27.24 -44.84
N LYS A 406 7.68 -27.92 -45.10
CA LYS A 406 8.54 -28.49 -44.04
C LYS A 406 9.08 -27.38 -43.12
N LEU A 407 9.65 -26.31 -43.68
CA LEU A 407 10.14 -25.17 -42.92
C LEU A 407 9.03 -24.55 -42.06
N LYS A 408 7.87 -24.25 -42.66
CA LYS A 408 6.72 -23.68 -41.96
C LYS A 408 6.31 -24.53 -40.75
N ASN A 409 6.21 -25.85 -40.92
CA ASN A 409 5.79 -26.75 -39.83
C ASN A 409 6.83 -26.78 -38.70
N VAL A 410 8.12 -26.83 -39.03
CA VAL A 410 9.20 -26.80 -38.03
C VAL A 410 9.19 -25.47 -37.27
N THR A 411 9.07 -24.34 -37.96
CA THR A 411 9.03 -23.01 -37.33
C THR A 411 7.81 -22.82 -36.42
N VAL A 412 6.62 -23.28 -36.83
CA VAL A 412 5.42 -23.19 -35.99
C VAL A 412 5.56 -24.02 -34.72
N ASN A 413 6.11 -25.24 -34.82
CA ASN A 413 6.32 -26.10 -33.65
C ASN A 413 7.35 -25.49 -32.70
N HIS A 414 8.44 -24.95 -33.23
CA HIS A 414 9.46 -24.25 -32.46
C HIS A 414 8.87 -23.08 -31.67
N PHE A 415 8.08 -22.20 -32.30
CA PHE A 415 7.43 -21.09 -31.60
C PHE A 415 6.49 -21.55 -30.47
N GLN A 416 5.79 -22.66 -30.67
CA GLN A 416 4.94 -23.22 -29.61
C GLN A 416 5.78 -23.74 -28.43
N HIS A 417 6.92 -24.37 -28.71
CA HIS A 417 7.85 -24.81 -27.67
C HIS A 417 8.46 -23.62 -26.92
N GLU A 418 8.92 -22.58 -27.63
CA GLU A 418 9.45 -21.36 -27.03
C GLU A 418 8.41 -20.61 -26.22
N GLU A 419 7.17 -20.47 -26.72
CA GLU A 419 6.09 -19.83 -25.98
C GLU A 419 5.77 -20.58 -24.68
N SER A 420 5.74 -21.91 -24.74
CA SER A 420 5.53 -22.77 -23.56
C SER A 420 6.71 -22.65 -22.58
N PHE A 421 7.93 -22.58 -23.10
CA PHE A 421 9.14 -22.40 -22.30
C PHE A 421 9.16 -21.04 -21.60
N MET A 422 8.87 -19.95 -22.31
CA MET A 422 8.78 -18.59 -21.75
C MET A 422 7.71 -18.48 -20.65
N GLN A 423 6.58 -19.15 -20.83
CA GLN A 423 5.52 -19.19 -19.81
C GLN A 423 5.96 -19.94 -18.54
N SER A 424 6.80 -20.97 -18.66
CA SER A 424 7.23 -21.80 -17.52
C SER A 424 8.00 -21.02 -16.44
N PHE A 425 8.65 -19.90 -16.80
CA PHE A 425 9.38 -19.03 -15.87
C PHE A 425 8.83 -17.59 -15.81
N ASN A 426 7.61 -17.36 -16.31
CA ASN A 426 6.94 -16.05 -16.31
C ASN A 426 7.77 -14.94 -16.98
N TYR A 427 8.23 -15.16 -18.20
CA TYR A 427 8.98 -14.16 -18.96
C TYR A 427 8.18 -12.84 -19.10
N SER A 428 8.77 -11.75 -18.62
CA SER A 428 8.12 -10.43 -18.48
C SER A 428 7.62 -9.84 -19.81
N SER A 429 8.31 -10.18 -20.91
CA SER A 429 8.03 -9.66 -22.26
C SER A 429 7.37 -10.71 -23.17
N PHE A 430 6.70 -11.71 -22.60
CA PHE A 430 6.03 -12.78 -23.34
C PHE A 430 5.05 -12.26 -24.41
N SER A 431 4.14 -11.37 -24.04
CA SER A 431 3.11 -10.86 -24.98
C SER A 431 3.72 -10.13 -26.18
N SER A 432 4.76 -9.33 -25.96
CA SER A 432 5.50 -8.67 -27.04
C SER A 432 6.29 -9.67 -27.89
N HIS A 433 6.89 -10.70 -27.29
CA HIS A 433 7.62 -11.73 -28.01
C HIS A 433 6.67 -12.53 -28.92
N LYS A 434 5.54 -12.99 -28.39
CA LYS A 434 4.50 -13.70 -29.16
C LYS A 434 4.03 -12.88 -30.36
N LYS A 435 3.93 -11.56 -30.22
CA LYS A 435 3.57 -10.68 -31.35
C LYS A 435 4.60 -10.72 -32.48
N VAL A 436 5.89 -10.88 -32.17
CA VAL A 436 6.94 -11.09 -33.17
C VAL A 436 6.71 -12.39 -33.95
N HIS A 437 6.35 -13.48 -33.28
CA HIS A 437 6.00 -14.75 -33.95
C HIS A 437 4.83 -14.58 -34.91
N GLU A 438 3.74 -13.96 -34.46
CA GLU A 438 2.55 -13.73 -35.28
C GLU A 438 2.87 -12.90 -36.54
N ASN A 439 3.60 -11.81 -36.36
CA ASN A 439 3.99 -10.93 -37.46
C ASN A 439 4.86 -11.66 -38.49
N LEU A 440 5.75 -12.55 -38.01
CA LEU A 440 6.57 -13.35 -38.90
C LEU A 440 5.75 -14.35 -39.70
N LEU A 441 4.89 -15.12 -39.03
CA LEU A 441 4.06 -16.13 -39.71
C LEU A 441 3.17 -15.47 -40.77
N GLU A 442 2.68 -14.26 -40.52
CA GLU A 442 1.97 -13.47 -41.51
C GLU A 442 2.87 -13.10 -42.71
N ALA A 443 4.10 -12.63 -42.46
CA ALA A 443 5.05 -12.27 -43.51
C ALA A 443 5.46 -13.49 -44.35
N VAL A 444 5.78 -14.62 -43.73
CA VAL A 444 6.10 -15.89 -44.41
C VAL A 444 4.90 -16.40 -45.20
N GLY A 445 3.68 -16.25 -44.66
CA GLY A 445 2.44 -16.62 -45.35
C GLY A 445 2.25 -15.89 -46.69
N ARG A 446 2.66 -14.62 -46.79
CA ARG A 446 2.62 -13.86 -48.05
C ARG A 446 3.55 -14.46 -49.10
N PHE A 447 4.77 -14.84 -48.72
CA PHE A 447 5.69 -15.54 -49.63
C PHE A 447 5.17 -16.94 -50.02
N GLY A 448 4.45 -17.63 -49.13
CA GLY A 448 3.77 -18.88 -49.45
C GLY A 448 2.75 -18.72 -50.58
N VAL A 449 1.97 -17.64 -50.57
CA VAL A 449 1.01 -17.32 -51.64
C VAL A 449 1.73 -17.08 -52.99
N ASP A 450 2.87 -16.38 -52.97
CA ASP A 450 3.67 -16.14 -54.17
C ASP A 450 4.35 -17.42 -54.69
N LEU A 451 4.78 -18.31 -53.79
CA LEU A 451 5.26 -19.63 -54.13
C LEU A 451 4.16 -20.48 -54.77
N ASP A 452 2.92 -20.38 -54.29
CA ASP A 452 1.82 -21.15 -54.86
C ASP A 452 1.43 -20.72 -56.27
N ARG A 453 1.53 -19.41 -56.54
CA ARG A 453 1.24 -18.78 -57.83
C ARG A 453 2.41 -18.86 -58.82
N GLY A 454 3.58 -19.30 -58.39
CA GLY A 454 4.77 -19.44 -59.24
C GLY A 454 5.47 -18.11 -59.56
N ASN A 455 5.17 -17.03 -58.83
CA ASN A 455 5.75 -15.70 -58.98
C ASN A 455 6.71 -15.34 -57.83
N LEU A 456 7.18 -16.33 -57.06
CA LEU A 456 8.09 -16.11 -55.94
C LEU A 456 9.40 -15.45 -56.39
N ASP A 457 9.67 -14.27 -55.84
CA ASP A 457 10.99 -13.67 -55.88
C ASP A 457 11.92 -14.41 -54.91
N ARG A 458 12.64 -15.40 -55.45
CA ARG A 458 13.57 -16.27 -54.71
C ARG A 458 14.70 -15.49 -54.03
N ALA A 459 15.12 -14.36 -54.62
CA ALA A 459 16.20 -13.55 -54.07
C ALA A 459 15.75 -12.83 -52.81
N ARG A 460 14.63 -12.13 -52.95
CA ARG A 460 13.99 -11.40 -51.86
C ARG A 460 13.59 -12.35 -50.73
N PHE A 461 13.04 -13.52 -51.06
CA PHE A 461 12.62 -14.47 -50.05
C PHE A 461 13.80 -15.09 -49.28
N ALA A 462 14.90 -15.44 -49.96
CA ALA A 462 16.11 -15.91 -49.28
C ALA A 462 16.73 -14.83 -48.38
N SER A 463 16.74 -13.58 -48.84
CA SER A 463 17.21 -12.44 -48.05
C SER A 463 16.36 -12.22 -46.80
N PHE A 464 15.03 -12.31 -46.95
CA PHE A 464 14.07 -12.26 -45.84
C PHE A 464 14.32 -13.37 -44.81
N LEU A 465 14.45 -14.64 -45.24
CA LEU A 465 14.71 -15.76 -44.32
C LEU A 465 16.03 -15.58 -43.55
N LYS A 466 17.07 -15.13 -44.24
CA LYS A 466 18.39 -14.86 -43.63
C LYS A 466 18.33 -13.72 -42.62
N ASN A 467 17.64 -12.63 -42.96
CA ASN A 467 17.49 -11.49 -42.07
C ASN A 467 16.61 -11.85 -40.87
N TRP A 468 15.55 -12.62 -41.08
CA TRP A 468 14.69 -13.08 -40.00
C TRP A 468 15.45 -13.93 -39.01
N LEU A 469 16.14 -14.98 -39.48
CA LEU A 469 16.91 -15.89 -38.62
C LEU A 469 17.88 -15.09 -37.73
N PHE A 470 18.57 -14.12 -38.33
CA PHE A 470 19.51 -13.27 -37.61
C PHE A 470 18.82 -12.36 -36.58
N THR A 471 17.77 -11.64 -37.00
CA THR A 471 17.11 -10.64 -36.15
C THR A 471 16.29 -11.27 -35.02
N HIS A 472 15.70 -12.43 -35.26
CA HIS A 472 14.90 -13.15 -34.28
C HIS A 472 15.79 -13.88 -33.26
N ILE A 473 16.68 -14.76 -33.72
CA ILE A 473 17.54 -15.52 -32.81
C ILE A 473 18.43 -14.58 -32.00
N MET A 474 19.17 -13.68 -32.67
CA MET A 474 20.14 -12.84 -31.97
C MET A 474 19.51 -11.64 -31.26
N GLY A 475 18.35 -11.15 -31.73
CA GLY A 475 17.73 -9.93 -31.22
C GLY A 475 16.54 -10.13 -30.29
N VAL A 476 15.91 -11.30 -30.33
CA VAL A 476 14.67 -11.60 -29.61
C VAL A 476 14.86 -12.81 -28.69
N ASP A 477 15.42 -13.91 -29.18
CA ASP A 477 15.49 -15.16 -28.41
C ASP A 477 16.56 -15.10 -27.31
N THR A 478 17.67 -14.42 -27.61
CA THR A 478 18.71 -14.08 -26.62
C THR A 478 18.14 -13.38 -25.38
N LYS A 479 17.08 -12.57 -25.51
CA LYS A 479 16.51 -11.82 -24.38
C LYS A 479 15.82 -12.73 -23.36
N TYR A 480 15.04 -13.70 -23.81
CA TYR A 480 14.40 -14.63 -22.88
C TYR A 480 15.43 -15.62 -22.31
N ALA A 481 16.47 -15.96 -23.07
CA ALA A 481 17.57 -16.79 -22.57
C ALA A 481 18.35 -16.09 -21.44
N GLU A 482 18.66 -14.80 -21.59
CA GLU A 482 19.26 -14.00 -20.52
C GLU A 482 18.39 -13.96 -19.26
N ASP A 483 17.08 -13.73 -19.40
CA ASP A 483 16.13 -13.73 -18.29
C ASP A 483 16.00 -15.11 -17.63
N TYR A 484 16.01 -16.18 -18.42
CA TYR A 484 16.00 -17.55 -17.95
C TYR A 484 17.23 -17.84 -17.06
N PHE A 485 18.43 -17.47 -17.49
CA PHE A 485 19.64 -17.66 -16.69
C PHE A 485 19.69 -16.77 -15.44
N LYS A 486 19.13 -15.55 -15.49
CA LYS A 486 18.97 -14.70 -14.30
C LYS A 486 18.01 -15.32 -13.29
N SER A 487 16.83 -15.78 -13.74
CA SER A 487 15.83 -16.41 -12.87
C SER A 487 16.33 -17.71 -12.26
N SER A 488 17.07 -18.51 -13.03
CA SER A 488 17.63 -19.79 -12.58
C SER A 488 18.79 -19.64 -11.59
N ARG A 489 19.56 -18.54 -11.67
CA ARG A 489 20.60 -18.17 -10.67
C ARG A 489 20.03 -17.62 -9.36
N ILE A 490 18.80 -17.14 -9.36
CA ILE A 490 18.10 -16.67 -8.16
C ILE A 490 17.41 -17.85 -7.44
N ALA A 491 17.08 -18.92 -8.18
CA ALA A 491 16.42 -20.12 -7.67
C ALA A 491 17.39 -21.23 -7.18
N ALA A 492 18.69 -21.13 -7.50
CA ALA A 492 19.77 -22.02 -7.05
C ALA A 492 20.56 -21.38 -5.92
#